data_AF-A0A5B8KUB5-F1
#
_entry.id   AF-A0A5B8KUB5-F1
#
_cell.length_a   1.000
_cell.length_b   1.000
_cell.length_c   1.000
_cell.angle_alpha   90.00
_cell.angle_beta   90.00
_cell.angle_gamma   90.00
#
_symmetry.space_group_name_H-M   'P 1'
#
loop_
_entity.id
_entity.type
_entity.pdbx_description
1 polymer ?
#
loop_
_entity_poly.entity_id
_entity_poly.type
_entity_poly.pdbx_seq_one_letter_code
_entity_poly.pdbx_strand_id
1 'polypeptide(L)'
;MFKRFVVIASVLLAGVLAAAAQELADPSLKLSLPGLTGYAPPTSDQPLAGGFGGQVTLAAKLVAEAPDVSRGMVWRVFKPEPGPDGKLPLVAQAQGGTSAFTLEPGSYLVHAAFGRAGATKRISVDGAGQTETFILEAGGLKLDAVLSGGKPIPPGKLRFSIYEAAEDPDGDRALIIPDVSPNTVVRLNAGTYHVVSHYGSVNAVIRADIRVEAGRLTEATVEHRAAQLTLKLVREPNGEGIADTQWSILTGSGDLVRENVGAFASMVLAEGDYTAIARNRERNYEHDFTVVAGQNGDVEVLTTKDLIEIPAEGADADVID
;
A
#
# COMPACT_ATOMS: atom_id res chain seq x y z
N MET A 1 -48.58 34.07 11.18
CA MET A 1 -49.27 33.81 9.90
C MET A 1 -48.96 32.36 9.51
N PHE A 2 -49.91 31.45 9.72
CA PHE A 2 -49.77 30.00 9.49
C PHE A 2 -49.86 29.67 8.00
N LYS A 3 -48.98 28.79 7.48
CA LYS A 3 -49.27 28.01 6.27
C LYS A 3 -48.86 26.55 6.46
N ARG A 4 -49.89 25.71 6.37
CA ARG A 4 -49.92 24.25 6.44
C ARG A 4 -49.48 23.67 5.10
N PHE A 5 -48.75 22.56 5.09
CA PHE A 5 -48.67 21.67 3.93
C PHE A 5 -49.05 20.25 4.34
N VAL A 6 -49.79 19.63 3.42
CA VAL A 6 -50.64 18.45 3.55
C VAL A 6 -49.81 17.17 3.47
N VAL A 7 -50.07 16.26 4.41
CA VAL A 7 -49.59 14.87 4.40
C VAL A 7 -50.60 14.03 3.62
N ILE A 8 -50.16 13.32 2.58
CA ILE A 8 -50.94 12.28 1.92
C ILE A 8 -50.50 10.94 2.52
N ALA A 9 -51.43 10.32 3.25
CA ALA A 9 -51.31 8.99 3.83
C ALA A 9 -51.85 7.96 2.84
N SER A 10 -51.05 6.95 2.51
CA SER A 10 -51.48 5.78 1.73
C SER A 10 -51.61 4.59 2.67
N VAL A 11 -52.85 4.17 2.91
CA VAL A 11 -53.24 3.00 3.70
C VAL A 11 -53.19 1.76 2.80
N LEU A 12 -52.49 0.72 3.24
CA LEU A 12 -52.62 -0.64 2.71
C LEU A 12 -52.93 -1.57 3.88
N LEU A 13 -54.08 -2.23 3.79
CA LEU A 13 -54.69 -3.08 4.80
C LEU A 13 -54.86 -4.50 4.27
N ALA A 14 -54.71 -5.47 5.18
CA ALA A 14 -55.18 -6.86 5.15
C ALA A 14 -54.40 -7.86 4.26
N GLY A 15 -54.14 -9.11 4.69
CA GLY A 15 -54.70 -9.83 5.82
C GLY A 15 -53.88 -11.07 6.22
N VAL A 16 -54.15 -11.53 7.44
CA VAL A 16 -53.66 -12.78 8.03
C VAL A 16 -54.64 -13.89 7.65
N LEU A 17 -54.15 -14.97 7.02
CA LEU A 17 -54.89 -16.22 6.88
C LEU A 17 -54.19 -17.28 7.72
N ALA A 18 -54.82 -17.63 8.84
CA ALA A 18 -54.63 -18.92 9.49
C ALA A 18 -55.47 -19.95 8.71
N ALA A 19 -54.85 -21.02 8.24
CA ALA A 19 -55.55 -22.16 7.66
C ALA A 19 -55.11 -23.43 8.39
N ALA A 20 -56.13 -24.10 8.95
CA ALA A 20 -56.05 -25.30 9.75
C ALA A 20 -55.65 -26.52 8.92
N ALA A 21 -54.97 -27.47 9.57
CA ALA A 21 -54.75 -28.81 9.06
C ALA A 21 -56.10 -29.54 8.91
N GLN A 22 -56.37 -30.08 7.72
CA GLN A 22 -57.43 -31.05 7.49
C GLN A 22 -56.79 -32.37 7.08
N GLU A 23 -56.84 -33.32 8.02
CA GLU A 23 -56.61 -34.74 7.81
C GLU A 23 -57.75 -35.30 6.96
N LEU A 24 -57.47 -35.60 5.69
CA LEU A 24 -58.33 -36.42 4.84
C LEU A 24 -57.65 -37.77 4.69
N ALA A 25 -58.02 -38.70 5.57
CA ALA A 25 -57.82 -40.11 5.36
C ALA A 25 -58.71 -40.56 4.19
N ASP A 26 -58.11 -40.91 3.06
CA ASP A 26 -58.79 -41.70 2.03
C ASP A 26 -58.31 -43.15 2.13
N PRO A 27 -59.16 -44.10 2.55
CA PRO A 27 -58.81 -45.50 2.61
C PRO A 27 -58.98 -46.11 1.21
N SER A 28 -57.98 -46.89 0.78
CA SER A 28 -58.01 -47.82 -0.37
C SER A 28 -57.45 -47.37 -1.72
N LEU A 29 -56.16 -47.01 -1.75
CA LEU A 29 -55.33 -47.27 -2.93
C LEU A 29 -54.69 -48.66 -2.80
N LYS A 30 -55.37 -49.69 -3.33
CA LYS A 30 -54.77 -51.00 -3.59
C LYS A 30 -53.90 -50.91 -4.84
N LEU A 31 -52.62 -50.57 -4.67
CA LEU A 31 -51.61 -50.80 -5.71
C LEU A 31 -51.17 -52.27 -5.65
N SER A 32 -51.54 -53.06 -6.66
CA SER A 32 -51.02 -54.40 -6.89
C SER A 32 -49.80 -54.31 -7.80
N LEU A 33 -48.60 -54.42 -7.23
CA LEU A 33 -47.33 -54.50 -7.97
C LEU A 33 -46.83 -55.94 -7.94
N PRO A 34 -46.85 -56.70 -9.06
CA PRO A 34 -46.26 -58.03 -9.11
C PRO A 34 -44.74 -57.90 -9.22
N GLY A 35 -44.00 -58.61 -8.36
CA GLY A 35 -42.57 -58.85 -8.54
C GLY A 35 -41.59 -58.17 -7.58
N LEU A 36 -41.92 -58.07 -6.28
CA LEU A 36 -40.92 -57.75 -5.24
C LEU A 36 -40.66 -58.99 -4.37
N THR A 37 -40.00 -59.98 -4.95
CA THR A 37 -39.29 -61.02 -4.19
C THR A 37 -37.84 -60.59 -4.06
N GLY A 38 -37.44 -60.19 -2.85
CA GLY A 38 -36.03 -59.97 -2.50
C GLY A 38 -35.83 -58.72 -1.66
N TYR A 39 -35.92 -58.86 -0.34
CA TYR A 39 -35.13 -58.01 0.54
C TYR A 39 -33.66 -58.31 0.24
N ALA A 40 -32.98 -57.39 -0.43
CA ALA A 40 -31.52 -57.42 -0.46
C ALA A 40 -31.02 -57.24 0.97
N PRO A 41 -30.10 -58.08 1.49
CA PRO A 41 -29.50 -57.84 2.78
C PRO A 41 -28.73 -56.51 2.73
N PRO A 42 -28.66 -55.75 3.84
CA PRO A 42 -27.85 -54.55 3.89
C PRO A 42 -26.38 -54.94 3.72
N THR A 43 -25.85 -54.82 2.50
CA THR A 43 -24.40 -54.85 2.28
C THR A 43 -23.89 -53.43 2.39
N SER A 44 -23.60 -53.01 3.62
CA SER A 44 -22.56 -52.03 3.93
C SER A 44 -22.44 -51.87 5.46
N ASP A 45 -21.69 -52.77 6.08
CA ASP A 45 -20.87 -52.41 7.25
C ASP A 45 -19.64 -51.62 6.76
N GLN A 46 -19.89 -50.49 6.09
CA GLN A 46 -18.88 -49.47 5.91
C GLN A 46 -19.31 -48.27 6.74
N PRO A 47 -18.46 -47.80 7.68
CA PRO A 47 -18.68 -46.51 8.29
C PRO A 47 -18.81 -45.47 7.16
N LEU A 48 -19.95 -44.79 7.09
CA LEU A 48 -20.15 -43.60 6.23
C LEU A 48 -19.25 -42.41 6.65
N ALA A 49 -18.33 -42.63 7.59
CA ALA A 49 -17.26 -41.73 7.99
C ALA A 49 -15.92 -42.15 7.36
N GLY A 50 -15.91 -42.41 6.05
CA GLY A 50 -14.68 -42.52 5.24
C GLY A 50 -14.28 -41.15 4.70
N GLY A 51 -14.14 -40.15 5.56
CA GLY A 51 -13.48 -38.91 5.16
C GLY A 51 -12.00 -39.23 4.94
N PHE A 52 -11.59 -39.55 3.71
CA PHE A 52 -10.18 -39.79 3.34
C PHE A 52 -9.36 -38.50 3.34
N GLY A 53 -9.57 -37.63 4.32
CA GLY A 53 -8.81 -36.41 4.50
C GLY A 53 -8.49 -36.19 5.97
N GLY A 54 -7.22 -36.00 6.28
CA GLY A 54 -6.80 -35.55 7.60
C GLY A 54 -7.25 -34.10 7.81
N GLN A 55 -7.92 -33.84 8.93
CA GLN A 55 -8.29 -32.49 9.31
C GLN A 55 -7.06 -31.75 9.84
N VAL A 56 -6.62 -30.72 9.13
CA VAL A 56 -5.49 -29.88 9.53
C VAL A 56 -6.01 -28.55 10.04
N THR A 57 -5.78 -28.25 11.31
CA THR A 57 -6.06 -26.94 11.90
C THR A 57 -4.80 -26.09 11.88
N LEU A 58 -4.85 -24.95 11.19
CA LEU A 58 -3.74 -24.02 11.09
C LEU A 58 -3.98 -22.82 12.00
N ALA A 59 -3.03 -22.56 12.90
CA ALA A 59 -3.01 -21.39 13.77
C ALA A 59 -1.71 -20.60 13.57
N ALA A 60 -1.76 -19.28 13.74
CA ALA A 60 -0.58 -18.43 13.61
C ALA A 60 -0.41 -17.57 14.85
N LYS A 61 0.85 -17.34 15.26
CA LYS A 61 1.24 -16.45 16.34
C LYS A 61 2.29 -15.47 15.85
N LEU A 62 2.29 -14.26 16.39
CA LEU A 62 3.32 -13.26 16.05
C LEU A 62 4.70 -13.66 16.61
N VAL A 63 4.71 -14.18 17.83
CA VAL A 63 5.86 -14.76 18.56
C VAL A 63 5.38 -16.00 19.33
N ALA A 64 6.29 -16.88 19.77
CA ALA A 64 5.94 -18.15 20.42
C ALA A 64 4.94 -18.01 21.60
N GLU A 65 5.16 -17.00 22.45
CA GLU A 65 4.37 -16.73 23.66
C GLU A 65 3.12 -15.85 23.40
N ALA A 66 2.88 -15.42 22.15
CA ALA A 66 1.72 -14.60 21.82
C ALA A 66 0.43 -15.43 21.70
N PRO A 67 -0.75 -14.80 21.90
CA PRO A 67 -2.01 -15.41 21.51
C PRO A 67 -2.10 -15.58 19.99
N ASP A 68 -3.00 -16.46 19.56
CA ASP A 68 -3.24 -16.72 18.15
C ASP A 68 -3.79 -15.47 17.44
N VAL A 69 -3.30 -15.23 16.23
CA VAL A 69 -3.77 -14.17 15.35
C VAL A 69 -5.18 -14.52 14.89
N SER A 70 -6.15 -13.75 15.36
CA SER A 70 -7.58 -13.99 15.11
C SER A 70 -8.09 -13.44 13.79
N ARG A 71 -7.37 -12.49 13.16
CA ARG A 71 -7.81 -11.82 11.93
C ARG A 71 -6.64 -11.37 11.06
N GLY A 72 -6.92 -11.19 9.76
CA GLY A 72 -5.96 -10.65 8.80
C GLY A 72 -4.92 -11.66 8.30
N MET A 73 -5.06 -12.94 8.67
CA MET A 73 -4.31 -14.04 8.08
C MET A 73 -4.84 -14.37 6.69
N VAL A 74 -3.93 -14.73 5.80
CA VAL A 74 -4.23 -15.40 4.54
C VAL A 74 -3.43 -16.69 4.51
N TRP A 75 -4.14 -17.81 4.46
CA TRP A 75 -3.59 -19.15 4.39
C TRP A 75 -3.63 -19.63 2.95
N ARG A 76 -2.52 -20.17 2.46
CA ARG A 76 -2.43 -20.82 1.15
C ARG A 76 -1.74 -22.16 1.31
N VAL A 77 -2.39 -23.23 0.85
CA VAL A 77 -1.87 -24.58 0.91
C VAL A 77 -1.56 -25.05 -0.50
N PHE A 78 -0.33 -25.48 -0.74
CA PHE A 78 0.16 -25.90 -2.04
C PHE A 78 0.60 -27.36 -2.02
N LYS A 79 0.50 -28.06 -3.15
CA LYS A 79 1.23 -29.32 -3.36
C LYS A 79 2.72 -29.03 -3.54
N PRO A 80 3.62 -29.91 -3.08
CA PRO A 80 5.06 -29.70 -3.12
C PRO A 80 5.65 -29.88 -4.52
N GLU A 81 4.95 -30.60 -5.39
CA GLU A 81 5.35 -30.87 -6.77
C GLU A 81 4.81 -29.78 -7.70
N PRO A 82 5.67 -29.15 -8.53
CA PRO A 82 5.23 -28.19 -9.54
C PRO A 82 4.29 -28.85 -10.56
N GLY A 83 3.25 -28.11 -10.97
CA GLY A 83 2.36 -28.51 -12.03
C GLY A 83 2.97 -28.33 -13.42
N PRO A 84 2.19 -28.60 -14.49
CA PRO A 84 2.64 -28.44 -15.88
C PRO A 84 3.09 -27.02 -16.26
N ASP A 85 2.65 -26.01 -15.51
CA ASP A 85 3.01 -24.59 -15.65
C ASP A 85 4.27 -24.20 -14.87
N GLY A 86 4.92 -25.14 -14.19
CA GLY A 86 6.09 -24.91 -13.34
C GLY A 86 5.78 -24.24 -12.00
N LYS A 87 4.49 -24.01 -11.65
CA LYS A 87 4.08 -23.41 -10.38
C LYS A 87 3.55 -24.48 -9.42
N LEU A 88 3.63 -24.19 -8.13
CA LEU A 88 3.06 -25.07 -7.11
C LEU A 88 1.52 -25.01 -7.16
N PRO A 89 0.81 -26.14 -7.32
CA PRO A 89 -0.66 -26.15 -7.35
C PRO A 89 -1.25 -25.72 -6.02
N LEU A 90 -2.10 -24.70 -6.01
CA LEU A 90 -2.87 -24.28 -4.83
C LEU A 90 -4.03 -25.27 -4.62
N VAL A 91 -4.05 -25.96 -3.48
CA VAL A 91 -5.11 -26.92 -3.14
C VAL A 91 -6.18 -26.35 -2.23
N ALA A 92 -5.81 -25.39 -1.37
CA ALA A 92 -6.74 -24.76 -0.45
C ALA A 92 -6.27 -23.35 -0.08
N GLN A 93 -7.21 -22.48 0.24
CA GLN A 93 -6.95 -21.16 0.78
C GLN A 93 -8.01 -20.78 1.80
N ALA A 94 -7.63 -19.98 2.79
CA ALA A 94 -8.56 -19.36 3.72
C ALA A 94 -8.07 -17.97 4.12
N GLN A 95 -8.98 -17.17 4.65
CA GLN A 95 -8.69 -15.83 5.19
C GLN A 95 -9.34 -15.68 6.55
N GLY A 96 -8.71 -14.92 7.46
CA GLY A 96 -9.24 -14.68 8.80
C GLY A 96 -8.20 -14.94 9.88
N GLY A 97 -8.48 -15.87 10.79
CA GLY A 97 -7.58 -16.31 11.86
C GLY A 97 -7.28 -17.80 11.73
N THR A 98 -7.38 -18.54 12.83
CA THR A 98 -7.30 -20.01 12.83
C THR A 98 -8.26 -20.62 11.81
N SER A 99 -7.77 -21.51 10.96
CA SER A 99 -8.54 -22.11 9.85
C SER A 99 -8.33 -23.62 9.80
N ALA A 100 -9.41 -24.38 9.59
CA ALA A 100 -9.35 -25.83 9.44
C ALA A 100 -9.51 -26.22 7.96
N PHE A 101 -8.73 -27.20 7.53
CA PHE A 101 -8.72 -27.74 6.17
C PHE A 101 -8.86 -29.25 6.21
N THR A 102 -9.61 -29.82 5.28
CA THR A 102 -9.64 -31.27 5.06
C THR A 102 -8.75 -31.56 3.86
N LEU A 103 -7.62 -32.24 4.09
CA LEU A 103 -6.60 -32.51 3.06
C LEU A 103 -6.38 -34.01 2.94
N GLU A 104 -6.22 -34.51 1.72
CA GLU A 104 -5.85 -35.91 1.49
C GLU A 104 -4.47 -36.20 2.13
N PRO A 105 -4.23 -37.43 2.61
CA PRO A 105 -2.91 -37.81 3.12
C PRO A 105 -1.80 -37.53 2.09
N GLY A 106 -0.75 -36.85 2.53
CA GLY A 106 0.33 -36.38 1.65
C GLY A 106 1.13 -35.22 2.23
N SER A 107 2.14 -34.74 1.50
CA SER A 107 2.93 -33.57 1.89
C SER A 107 2.38 -32.30 1.26
N TYR A 108 2.41 -31.19 1.99
CA TYR A 108 1.94 -29.88 1.54
C TYR A 108 2.87 -28.77 1.99
N LEU A 109 2.89 -27.67 1.23
CA LEU A 109 3.52 -26.42 1.60
C LEU A 109 2.44 -25.41 2.01
N VAL A 110 2.47 -24.99 3.27
CA VAL A 110 1.54 -24.02 3.81
C VAL A 110 2.24 -22.69 3.93
N HIS A 111 1.71 -21.67 3.26
CA HIS A 111 2.12 -20.29 3.39
C HIS A 111 1.11 -19.53 4.22
N ALA A 112 1.56 -19.01 5.36
CA ALA A 112 0.79 -18.17 6.27
C ALA A 112 1.24 -16.72 6.10
N ALA A 113 0.33 -15.83 5.70
CA ALA A 113 0.64 -14.42 5.48
C ALA A 113 -0.20 -13.51 6.40
N PHE A 114 0.44 -12.52 7.00
CA PHE A 114 -0.16 -11.46 7.83
C PHE A 114 0.32 -10.09 7.32
N GLY A 115 -0.44 -9.49 6.40
CA GLY A 115 0.01 -8.30 5.68
C GLY A 115 1.18 -8.63 4.75
N ARG A 116 2.36 -8.02 4.97
CA ARG A 116 3.60 -8.38 4.27
C ARG A 116 4.47 -9.35 5.06
N ALA A 117 4.13 -9.61 6.32
CA ALA A 117 4.80 -10.65 7.08
C ALA A 117 4.30 -12.03 6.66
N GLY A 118 5.17 -13.03 6.60
CA GLY A 118 4.73 -14.39 6.33
C GLY A 118 5.74 -15.46 6.67
N ALA A 119 5.26 -16.70 6.73
CA ALA A 119 6.07 -17.90 6.95
C ALA A 119 5.56 -19.04 6.06
N THR A 120 6.49 -19.86 5.56
CA THR A 120 6.16 -21.07 4.78
C THR A 120 6.68 -22.29 5.50
N LYS A 121 5.81 -23.29 5.73
CA LYS A 121 6.17 -24.55 6.39
C LYS A 121 5.72 -25.72 5.53
N ARG A 122 6.54 -26.77 5.47
CA ARG A 122 6.13 -28.06 4.92
C ARG A 122 5.44 -28.87 6.02
N ILE A 123 4.24 -29.37 5.74
CA ILE A 123 3.48 -30.26 6.61
C ILE A 123 3.27 -31.60 5.92
N SER A 124 3.11 -32.65 6.71
CA SER A 124 2.70 -33.97 6.23
C SER A 124 1.36 -34.31 6.87
N VAL A 125 0.41 -34.79 6.08
CA VAL A 125 -0.93 -35.18 6.52
C VAL A 125 -1.00 -36.70 6.44
N ASP A 126 -1.29 -37.38 7.53
CA ASP A 126 -1.34 -38.84 7.64
C ASP A 126 -2.77 -39.40 7.76
N GLY A 127 -3.78 -38.52 7.69
CA GLY A 127 -5.20 -38.87 7.81
C GLY A 127 -5.77 -38.67 9.21
N ALA A 128 -4.95 -38.45 10.24
CA ALA A 128 -5.41 -38.03 11.56
C ALA A 128 -5.66 -36.51 11.60
N GLY A 129 -6.44 -36.07 12.59
CA GLY A 129 -6.58 -34.65 12.89
C GLY A 129 -5.28 -34.10 13.47
N GLN A 130 -4.70 -33.07 12.85
CA GLN A 130 -3.48 -32.42 13.33
C GLN A 130 -3.63 -30.91 13.45
N THR A 131 -2.89 -30.31 14.37
CA THR A 131 -2.84 -28.86 14.56
C THR A 131 -1.42 -28.35 14.34
N GLU A 132 -1.29 -27.38 13.45
CA GLU A 132 -0.01 -26.79 13.08
C GLU A 132 0.01 -25.31 13.45
N THR A 133 0.98 -24.92 14.29
CA THR A 133 1.18 -23.54 14.73
C THR A 133 2.34 -22.90 13.98
N PHE A 134 2.10 -21.71 13.42
CA PHE A 134 3.08 -20.92 12.68
C PHE A 134 3.54 -19.74 13.54
N ILE A 135 4.84 -19.62 13.75
CA ILE A 135 5.44 -18.42 14.34
C ILE A 135 5.85 -17.53 13.18
N LEU A 136 5.17 -16.40 13.02
CA LEU A 136 5.38 -15.50 11.89
C LEU A 136 6.59 -14.59 12.07
N GLU A 137 7.07 -14.42 13.31
CA GLU A 137 8.06 -13.40 13.67
C GLU A 137 7.63 -12.01 13.15
N ALA A 138 6.35 -11.66 13.31
CA ALA A 138 5.79 -10.46 12.68
C ALA A 138 5.72 -9.27 13.64
N GLY A 139 6.17 -8.11 13.19
CA GLY A 139 6.11 -6.83 13.89
C GLY A 139 5.33 -5.77 13.09
N GLY A 140 5.01 -4.67 13.76
CA GLY A 140 4.41 -3.47 13.14
C GLY A 140 5.45 -2.37 12.97
N LEU A 141 5.40 -1.64 11.87
CA LEU A 141 6.18 -0.44 11.61
C LEU A 141 5.23 0.73 11.33
N LYS A 142 5.34 1.80 12.11
CA LYS A 142 4.64 3.06 11.90
C LYS A 142 5.67 4.16 11.68
N LEU A 143 5.58 4.82 10.54
CA LEU A 143 6.52 5.85 10.11
C LEU A 143 5.85 7.23 10.16
N ASP A 144 6.58 8.22 10.62
CA ASP A 144 6.20 9.63 10.52
C ASP A 144 7.42 10.50 10.22
N ALA A 145 7.19 11.77 9.89
CA ALA A 145 8.27 12.71 9.69
C ALA A 145 7.91 14.15 10.07
N VAL A 146 8.92 14.88 10.53
CA VAL A 146 8.83 16.28 10.91
C VAL A 146 9.87 17.11 10.16
N LEU A 147 9.64 18.41 10.03
CA LEU A 147 10.67 19.34 9.60
C LEU A 147 11.60 19.69 10.76
N SER A 148 12.78 20.22 10.44
CA SER A 148 13.65 20.82 11.45
C SER A 148 12.91 21.82 12.34
N GLY A 149 13.13 21.69 13.65
CA GLY A 149 12.36 22.39 14.67
C GLY A 149 11.04 21.73 15.07
N GLY A 150 10.78 20.50 14.61
CA GLY A 150 9.64 19.68 15.03
C GLY A 150 8.29 20.05 14.40
N LYS A 151 8.29 20.88 13.35
CA LYS A 151 7.04 21.26 12.66
C LYS A 151 6.49 20.06 11.89
N PRO A 152 5.17 19.80 11.94
CA PRO A 152 4.58 18.66 11.23
C PRO A 152 4.62 18.88 9.72
N ILE A 153 4.88 17.80 8.97
CA ILE A 153 4.80 17.79 7.52
C ILE A 153 3.35 17.50 7.09
N PRO A 154 2.78 18.21 6.11
CA PRO A 154 1.46 17.88 5.58
C PRO A 154 1.41 16.42 5.06
N PRO A 155 0.47 15.57 5.53
CA PRO A 155 0.41 14.15 5.15
C PRO A 155 0.32 13.90 3.65
N GLY A 156 -0.28 14.84 2.89
CA GLY A 156 -0.37 14.76 1.43
C GLY A 156 0.99 14.86 0.71
N LYS A 157 2.03 15.37 1.38
CA LYS A 157 3.38 15.57 0.82
C LYS A 157 4.41 14.59 1.37
N LEU A 158 4.02 13.69 2.27
CA LEU A 158 4.94 12.77 2.92
C LEU A 158 4.65 11.34 2.46
N ARG A 159 5.65 10.67 1.92
CA ARG A 159 5.56 9.25 1.50
C ARG A 159 6.78 8.49 1.97
N PHE A 160 6.61 7.20 2.21
CA PHE A 160 7.70 6.30 2.59
C PHE A 160 7.75 5.11 1.65
N SER A 161 8.97 4.73 1.28
CA SER A 161 9.25 3.49 0.57
C SER A 161 10.10 2.59 1.47
N ILE A 162 9.73 1.33 1.57
CA ILE A 162 10.38 0.33 2.43
C ILE A 162 11.05 -0.70 1.54
N TYR A 163 12.33 -0.91 1.77
CA TYR A 163 13.20 -1.82 1.03
C TYR A 163 13.80 -2.86 1.98
N GLU A 164 14.30 -3.96 1.41
CA GLU A 164 15.14 -4.90 2.13
C GLU A 164 16.43 -4.22 2.61
N ALA A 165 17.02 -4.72 3.69
CA ALA A 165 18.31 -4.23 4.17
C ALA A 165 19.49 -4.70 3.31
N ALA A 166 19.34 -5.83 2.63
CA ALA A 166 20.37 -6.37 1.75
C ALA A 166 20.42 -5.58 0.44
N GLU A 167 21.64 -5.31 0.00
CA GLU A 167 21.94 -4.81 -1.34
C GLU A 167 22.20 -6.00 -2.27
N ASP A 168 21.74 -5.88 -3.51
CA ASP A 168 22.07 -6.79 -4.59
C ASP A 168 23.50 -6.50 -5.13
N PRO A 169 24.03 -7.31 -6.06
CA PRO A 169 25.36 -7.11 -6.60
C PRO A 169 25.57 -5.76 -7.32
N ASP A 170 24.50 -5.12 -7.77
CA ASP A 170 24.52 -3.82 -8.44
C ASP A 170 24.41 -2.65 -7.43
N GLY A 171 24.25 -2.96 -6.14
CA GLY A 171 24.11 -2.00 -5.05
C GLY A 171 22.68 -1.53 -4.81
N ASP A 172 21.70 -2.11 -5.52
CA ASP A 172 20.29 -1.79 -5.39
C ASP A 172 19.63 -2.61 -4.27
N ARG A 173 18.56 -2.08 -3.70
CA ARG A 173 17.78 -2.76 -2.65
C ARG A 173 16.43 -3.17 -3.19
N ALA A 174 16.00 -4.39 -2.86
CA ALA A 174 14.69 -4.88 -3.26
C ALA A 174 13.57 -4.06 -2.61
N LEU A 175 12.71 -3.45 -3.42
CA LEU A 175 11.55 -2.69 -2.95
C LEU A 175 10.48 -3.66 -2.39
N ILE A 176 10.10 -3.45 -1.13
CA ILE A 176 9.05 -4.24 -0.47
C ILE A 176 7.70 -3.54 -0.60
N ILE A 177 7.65 -2.25 -0.28
CA ILE A 177 6.42 -1.45 -0.31
C ILE A 177 6.74 -0.01 -0.72
N PRO A 178 6.18 0.49 -1.83
CA PRO A 178 6.23 1.90 -2.19
C PRO A 178 5.11 2.72 -1.52
N ASP A 179 5.26 4.04 -1.52
CA ASP A 179 4.20 5.04 -1.30
C ASP A 179 3.35 4.86 -0.01
N VAL A 180 3.97 4.37 1.06
CA VAL A 180 3.34 4.25 2.37
C VAL A 180 3.03 5.64 2.92
N SER A 181 1.78 5.84 3.35
CA SER A 181 1.34 7.07 3.99
C SER A 181 1.84 7.17 5.44
N PRO A 182 2.11 8.39 5.96
CA PRO A 182 2.50 8.57 7.36
C PRO A 182 1.45 8.00 8.31
N ASN A 183 1.89 7.58 9.48
CA ASN A 183 1.07 7.00 10.55
C ASN A 183 0.29 5.73 10.15
N THR A 184 0.63 5.09 9.02
CA THR A 184 0.09 3.80 8.63
C THR A 184 0.88 2.67 9.26
N VAL A 185 0.19 1.69 9.85
CA VAL A 185 0.84 0.49 10.42
C VAL A 185 1.07 -0.55 9.32
N VAL A 186 2.34 -0.75 8.99
CA VAL A 186 2.81 -1.78 8.07
C VAL A 186 3.21 -3.02 8.88
N ARG A 187 2.75 -4.20 8.47
CA ARG A 187 3.11 -5.47 9.11
C ARG A 187 4.22 -6.13 8.32
N LEU A 188 5.36 -6.37 8.95
CA LEU A 188 6.57 -6.94 8.35
C LEU A 188 7.10 -8.07 9.24
N ASN A 189 7.90 -8.98 8.69
CA ASN A 189 8.69 -9.89 9.52
C ASN A 189 9.68 -9.06 10.37
N ALA A 190 10.18 -9.65 11.45
CA ALA A 190 11.23 -9.07 12.25
C ALA A 190 12.52 -9.04 11.45
N GLY A 191 13.21 -7.91 11.51
CA GLY A 191 14.35 -7.67 10.65
C GLY A 191 14.73 -6.20 10.61
N THR A 192 15.78 -5.90 9.88
CA THR A 192 16.16 -4.52 9.57
C THR A 192 15.67 -4.21 8.16
N TYR A 193 15.12 -3.02 7.98
CA TYR A 193 14.60 -2.53 6.71
C TYR A 193 15.18 -1.17 6.38
N HIS A 194 15.42 -0.92 5.11
CA HIS A 194 15.84 0.38 4.63
C HIS A 194 14.61 1.19 4.25
N VAL A 195 14.45 2.34 4.89
CA VAL A 195 13.29 3.21 4.70
C VAL A 195 13.75 4.51 4.06
N VAL A 196 13.09 4.84 2.96
CA VAL A 196 13.28 6.09 2.24
C VAL A 196 12.05 6.96 2.45
N SER A 197 12.22 8.10 3.12
CA SER A 197 11.19 9.09 3.34
C SER A 197 11.30 10.21 2.32
N HIS A 198 10.22 10.48 1.60
CA HIS A 198 10.11 11.54 0.62
C HIS A 198 9.23 12.66 1.17
N TYR A 199 9.76 13.88 1.16
CA TYR A 199 8.99 15.09 1.42
C TYR A 199 8.83 15.90 0.12
N GLY A 200 7.60 15.97 -0.39
CA GLY A 200 7.33 16.49 -1.72
C GLY A 200 7.80 15.52 -2.82
N SER A 201 8.00 16.05 -4.02
CA SER A 201 8.24 15.26 -5.24
C SER A 201 9.54 15.64 -5.95
N VAL A 202 10.49 16.23 -5.22
CA VAL A 202 11.75 16.75 -5.80
C VAL A 202 12.93 16.04 -5.14
N ASN A 203 13.73 16.72 -4.31
CA ASN A 203 15.00 16.19 -3.81
C ASN A 203 15.09 16.06 -2.27
N ALA A 204 14.01 16.39 -1.53
CA ALA A 204 13.98 16.22 -0.08
C ALA A 204 13.69 14.75 0.29
N VAL A 205 14.77 13.99 0.45
CA VAL A 205 14.76 12.55 0.73
C VAL A 205 15.65 12.22 1.93
N ILE A 206 15.13 11.44 2.87
CA ILE A 206 15.87 10.90 4.02
C ILE A 206 15.90 9.38 3.93
N ARG A 207 17.05 8.78 4.25
CA ARG A 207 17.23 7.33 4.27
C ARG A 207 17.62 6.88 5.68
N ALA A 208 17.01 5.81 6.16
CA ALA A 208 17.28 5.27 7.48
C ALA A 208 17.08 3.75 7.50
N ASP A 209 17.95 3.04 8.22
CA ASP A 209 17.75 1.63 8.52
C ASP A 209 16.99 1.49 9.84
N ILE A 210 15.83 0.82 9.81
CA ILE A 210 14.93 0.67 10.96
C ILE A 210 14.77 -0.80 11.30
N ARG A 211 14.94 -1.13 12.58
CA ARG A 211 14.72 -2.48 13.10
C ARG A 211 13.27 -2.68 13.53
N VAL A 212 12.62 -3.68 12.94
CA VAL A 212 11.30 -4.17 13.32
C VAL A 212 11.48 -5.37 14.25
N GLU A 213 10.82 -5.32 15.40
CA GLU A 213 10.83 -6.40 16.39
C GLU A 213 9.53 -7.21 16.32
N ALA A 214 9.64 -8.54 16.44
CA ALA A 214 8.48 -9.42 16.45
C ALA A 214 7.56 -9.11 17.64
N GLY A 215 6.25 -9.12 17.39
CA GLY A 215 5.22 -8.91 18.42
C GLY A 215 5.11 -7.47 18.95
N ARG A 216 5.86 -6.50 18.40
CA ARG A 216 5.85 -5.10 18.83
C ARG A 216 5.49 -4.15 17.68
N LEU A 217 5.05 -2.95 18.05
CA LEU A 217 4.90 -1.82 17.13
C LEU A 217 6.13 -0.92 17.27
N THR A 218 6.98 -0.89 16.24
CA THR A 218 8.08 0.06 16.11
C THR A 218 7.52 1.36 15.54
N GLU A 219 7.71 2.46 16.26
CA GLU A 219 7.39 3.80 15.78
C GLU A 219 8.69 4.57 15.51
N ALA A 220 8.82 5.13 14.30
CA ALA A 220 9.99 5.91 13.92
C ALA A 220 9.55 7.23 13.29
N THR A 221 10.15 8.32 13.77
CA THR A 221 9.95 9.66 13.22
C THR A 221 11.28 10.14 12.66
N VAL A 222 11.30 10.53 11.39
CA VAL A 222 12.49 11.09 10.73
C VAL A 222 12.39 12.61 10.62
N GLU A 223 13.53 13.29 10.68
CA GLU A 223 13.58 14.75 10.50
C GLU A 223 14.04 15.10 9.08
N HIS A 224 13.23 15.86 8.35
CA HIS A 224 13.58 16.42 7.04
C HIS A 224 14.19 17.80 7.18
N ARG A 225 15.36 17.97 6.57
CA ARG A 225 16.02 19.25 6.38
C ARG A 225 15.64 19.83 5.01
N ALA A 226 14.48 20.47 4.96
CA ALA A 226 13.88 20.95 3.72
C ALA A 226 12.90 22.08 3.99
N ALA A 227 12.52 22.81 2.93
CA ALA A 227 11.48 23.81 2.98
C ALA A 227 10.62 23.78 1.71
N GLN A 228 9.36 24.19 1.86
CA GLN A 228 8.48 24.45 0.73
C GLN A 228 8.67 25.89 0.28
N LEU A 229 9.05 26.06 -0.98
CA LEU A 229 9.24 27.36 -1.60
C LEU A 229 8.30 27.56 -2.78
N THR A 230 7.97 28.82 -3.04
CA THR A 230 7.23 29.24 -4.24
C THR A 230 8.05 30.30 -4.97
N LEU A 231 8.52 29.98 -6.17
CA LEU A 231 9.25 30.92 -6.98
C LEU A 231 8.29 31.74 -7.84
N LYS A 232 8.58 33.04 -8.00
CA LYS A 232 7.84 33.94 -8.88
C LYS A 232 8.78 34.95 -9.53
N LEU A 233 8.58 35.23 -10.81
CA LEU A 233 9.32 36.23 -11.57
C LEU A 233 8.54 37.54 -11.47
N VAL A 234 9.16 38.60 -10.96
CA VAL A 234 8.50 39.88 -10.67
C VAL A 234 9.27 41.05 -11.26
N ARG A 235 8.56 42.15 -11.57
CA ARG A 235 9.19 43.37 -12.12
C ARG A 235 9.86 44.22 -11.04
N GLU A 236 9.27 44.20 -9.86
CA GLU A 236 9.65 44.98 -8.69
C GLU A 236 9.38 44.13 -7.45
N PRO A 237 10.09 44.37 -6.33
CA PRO A 237 9.94 43.58 -5.12
C PRO A 237 8.48 43.54 -4.63
N ASN A 238 8.01 42.36 -4.22
CA ASN A 238 6.61 42.09 -3.85
C ASN A 238 5.59 42.29 -4.99
N GLY A 239 6.06 42.35 -6.24
CA GLY A 239 5.20 42.46 -7.42
C GLY A 239 4.43 41.18 -7.74
N GLU A 240 3.61 41.27 -8.78
CA GLU A 240 2.86 40.14 -9.32
C GLU A 240 3.75 39.23 -10.17
N GLY A 241 3.52 37.91 -10.08
CA GLY A 241 4.23 36.90 -10.85
C GLY A 241 3.92 37.01 -12.34
N ILE A 242 4.97 37.09 -13.16
CA ILE A 242 4.85 37.12 -14.61
C ILE A 242 4.49 35.72 -15.12
N ALA A 243 3.35 35.60 -15.79
CA ALA A 243 2.88 34.38 -16.43
C ALA A 243 3.79 33.91 -17.58
N ASP A 244 3.57 32.67 -18.04
CA ASP A 244 4.34 32.05 -19.13
C ASP A 244 5.85 32.04 -18.89
N THR A 245 6.25 31.91 -17.62
CA THR A 245 7.64 31.78 -17.20
C THR A 245 8.01 30.31 -17.13
N GLN A 246 9.07 29.93 -17.85
CA GLN A 246 9.71 28.63 -17.75
C GLN A 246 10.78 28.70 -16.65
N TRP A 247 10.67 27.82 -15.67
CA TRP A 247 11.55 27.73 -14.52
C TRP A 247 12.47 26.54 -14.67
N SER A 248 13.76 26.76 -14.42
CA SER A 248 14.76 25.71 -14.21
C SER A 248 15.45 25.97 -12.88
N ILE A 249 15.40 25.01 -11.96
CA ILE A 249 16.02 25.09 -10.64
C ILE A 249 17.24 24.20 -10.67
N LEU A 250 18.41 24.76 -10.36
CA LEU A 250 19.68 24.08 -10.31
C LEU A 250 20.17 23.97 -8.86
N THR A 251 20.92 22.91 -8.53
CA THR A 251 21.73 22.88 -7.30
C THR A 251 22.87 23.90 -7.38
N GLY A 252 23.53 24.19 -6.26
CA GLY A 252 24.76 25.00 -6.26
C GLY A 252 25.92 24.41 -7.08
N SER A 253 25.83 23.14 -7.50
CA SER A 253 26.76 22.50 -8.43
C SER A 253 26.38 22.69 -9.91
N GLY A 254 25.23 23.28 -10.19
CA GLY A 254 24.68 23.45 -11.54
C GLY A 254 23.81 22.29 -12.04
N ASP A 255 23.55 21.27 -11.23
CA ASP A 255 22.74 20.12 -11.64
C ASP A 255 21.25 20.49 -11.69
N LEU A 256 20.56 20.11 -12.77
CA LEU A 256 19.13 20.37 -12.92
C LEU A 256 18.31 19.56 -11.91
N VAL A 257 17.59 20.25 -11.03
CA VAL A 257 16.72 19.68 -10.00
C VAL A 257 15.28 19.57 -10.50
N ARG A 258 14.77 20.64 -11.12
CA ARG A 258 13.38 20.68 -11.56
C ARG A 258 13.15 21.70 -12.67
N GLU A 259 12.23 21.37 -13.57
CA GLU A 259 11.63 22.32 -14.49
C GLU A 259 10.12 22.47 -14.26
N ASN A 260 9.61 23.68 -14.52
CA ASN A 260 8.20 24.02 -14.41
C ASN A 260 7.83 25.14 -15.40
N VAL A 261 6.57 25.26 -15.80
CA VAL A 261 6.06 26.39 -16.59
C VAL A 261 4.85 26.98 -15.88
N GLY A 262 4.90 28.27 -15.60
CA GLY A 262 3.82 29.01 -14.97
C GLY A 262 4.27 30.29 -14.28
N ALA A 263 3.31 31.10 -13.84
CA ALA A 263 3.59 32.31 -13.06
C ALA A 263 4.25 32.01 -11.70
N PHE A 264 3.99 30.81 -11.18
CA PHE A 264 4.51 30.32 -9.90
C PHE A 264 5.07 28.92 -10.07
N ALA A 265 6.22 28.66 -9.44
CA ALA A 265 6.75 27.32 -9.28
C ALA A 265 6.83 26.96 -7.79
N SER A 266 5.88 26.17 -7.28
CA SER A 266 5.91 25.69 -5.89
C SER A 266 6.49 24.28 -5.80
N MET A 267 7.45 24.08 -4.91
CA MET A 267 8.13 22.80 -4.69
C MET A 267 8.68 22.69 -3.28
N VAL A 268 9.10 21.49 -2.92
CA VAL A 268 9.83 21.22 -1.67
C VAL A 268 11.27 20.95 -2.05
N LEU A 269 12.21 21.69 -1.48
CA LEU A 269 13.64 21.53 -1.72
C LEU A 269 14.35 21.12 -0.43
N ALA A 270 15.34 20.24 -0.55
CA ALA A 270 16.28 19.96 0.53
C ALA A 270 17.08 21.24 0.87
N GLU A 271 17.53 21.35 2.12
CA GLU A 271 18.42 22.43 2.54
C GLU A 271 19.70 22.46 1.68
N GLY A 272 20.12 23.65 1.28
CA GLY A 272 21.28 23.85 0.41
C GLY A 272 21.18 25.12 -0.42
N ASP A 273 22.19 25.34 -1.26
CA ASP A 273 22.26 26.47 -2.19
C ASP A 273 21.73 26.06 -3.56
N TYR A 274 20.99 26.97 -4.20
CA TYR A 274 20.31 26.75 -5.47
C TYR A 274 20.35 28.01 -6.33
N THR A 275 20.18 27.78 -7.63
CA THR A 275 20.03 28.85 -8.62
C THR A 275 18.69 28.65 -9.33
N ALA A 276 17.87 29.71 -9.37
CA ALA A 276 16.63 29.75 -10.11
C ALA A 276 16.84 30.48 -11.43
N ILE A 277 16.56 29.80 -12.54
CA ILE A 277 16.55 30.40 -13.88
C ILE A 277 15.10 30.53 -14.32
N ALA A 278 14.66 31.76 -14.51
CA ALA A 278 13.35 32.11 -15.03
C ALA A 278 13.49 32.61 -16.47
N ARG A 279 13.03 31.81 -17.43
CA ARG A 279 12.94 32.20 -18.84
C ARG A 279 11.55 32.73 -19.14
N ASN A 280 11.47 33.98 -19.59
CA ASN A 280 10.23 34.57 -20.10
C ASN A 280 10.49 35.18 -21.48
N ARG A 281 9.80 34.64 -22.50
CA ARG A 281 10.05 34.98 -23.92
C ARG A 281 11.49 34.66 -24.31
N GLU A 282 12.27 35.67 -24.67
CA GLU A 282 13.68 35.57 -25.10
C GLU A 282 14.67 35.97 -24.00
N ARG A 283 14.19 36.26 -22.78
CA ARG A 283 15.03 36.71 -21.67
C ARG A 283 15.10 35.63 -20.59
N ASN A 284 16.30 35.41 -20.09
CA ASN A 284 16.57 34.60 -18.92
C ASN A 284 16.94 35.52 -17.77
N TYR A 285 16.42 35.19 -16.59
CA TYR A 285 16.72 35.87 -15.33
C TYR A 285 17.20 34.82 -14.34
N GLU A 286 18.32 35.10 -13.69
CA GLU A 286 18.94 34.17 -12.74
C GLU A 286 18.85 34.74 -11.33
N HIS A 287 18.70 33.87 -10.33
CA HIS A 287 18.73 34.27 -8.94
C HIS A 287 19.25 33.14 -8.06
N ASP A 288 20.32 33.42 -7.32
CA ASP A 288 20.84 32.51 -6.30
C ASP A 288 20.08 32.68 -4.98
N PHE A 289 19.75 31.55 -4.35
CA PHE A 289 19.07 31.53 -3.07
C PHE A 289 19.47 30.29 -2.25
N THR A 290 19.43 30.44 -0.92
CA THR A 290 19.70 29.34 0.01
C THR A 290 18.38 28.85 0.61
N VAL A 291 18.14 27.55 0.52
CA VAL A 291 17.03 26.87 1.18
C VAL A 291 17.45 26.57 2.62
N VAL A 292 16.72 27.13 3.59
CA VAL A 292 16.94 26.84 5.02
C VAL A 292 15.83 25.94 5.53
N ALA A 293 16.19 24.86 6.23
CA ALA A 293 15.23 23.88 6.74
C ALA A 293 14.11 24.52 7.58
N GLY A 294 12.86 24.15 7.29
CA GLY A 294 11.68 24.61 8.01
C GLY A 294 11.27 26.06 7.75
N GLN A 295 11.96 26.78 6.86
CA GLN A 295 11.63 28.14 6.42
C GLN A 295 10.91 28.11 5.07
N ASN A 296 9.59 27.89 5.13
CA ASN A 296 8.75 27.99 3.93
C ASN A 296 8.57 29.46 3.54
N GLY A 297 8.52 29.74 2.23
CA GLY A 297 8.37 31.12 1.76
C GLY A 297 8.40 31.26 0.24
N ASP A 298 8.52 32.51 -0.20
CA ASP A 298 8.58 32.87 -1.60
C ASP A 298 10.00 33.27 -1.99
N VAL A 299 10.40 32.94 -3.21
CA VAL A 299 11.66 33.40 -3.82
C VAL A 299 11.31 34.27 -5.03
N GLU A 300 11.76 35.52 -4.99
CA GLU A 300 11.49 36.51 -6.04
C GLU A 300 12.68 36.62 -6.97
N VAL A 301 12.46 36.30 -8.25
CA VAL A 301 13.42 36.62 -9.32
C VAL A 301 13.02 37.96 -9.91
N LEU A 302 13.92 38.94 -9.91
CA LEU A 302 13.63 40.29 -10.41
C LEU A 302 14.03 40.42 -11.88
N THR A 303 13.17 40.97 -12.73
CA THR A 303 13.50 41.19 -14.15
C THR A 303 14.62 42.22 -14.39
N THR A 304 15.02 42.95 -13.36
CA THR A 304 16.00 44.04 -13.44
C THR A 304 17.39 43.65 -12.93
N LYS A 305 17.52 42.53 -12.22
CA LYS A 305 18.81 41.96 -11.83
C LYS A 305 19.03 40.74 -12.72
N ASP A 306 20.22 40.64 -13.31
CA ASP A 306 20.70 39.44 -14.00
C ASP A 306 20.11 39.21 -15.41
N LEU A 307 20.25 40.24 -16.27
CA LEU A 307 20.24 40.03 -17.72
C LEU A 307 21.56 39.36 -18.12
N ILE A 308 21.51 38.06 -18.42
CA ILE A 308 22.53 37.44 -19.26
C ILE A 308 22.11 37.73 -20.70
N GLU A 309 22.72 38.72 -21.34
CA GLU A 309 22.63 38.87 -22.80
C GLU A 309 23.39 37.70 -23.45
N ILE A 310 22.64 36.77 -24.05
CA ILE A 310 23.23 35.76 -24.93
C ILE A 310 23.64 36.52 -26.22
N PRO A 311 24.92 36.58 -26.60
CA PRO A 311 25.31 37.23 -27.83
C PRO A 311 24.65 36.49 -28.99
N ALA A 312 23.93 37.21 -29.85
CA ALA A 312 23.43 36.66 -31.09
C ALA A 312 24.63 36.30 -31.98
N GLU A 313 24.91 35.00 -32.15
CA GLU A 313 25.86 34.52 -33.14
C GLU A 313 25.25 34.73 -34.53
N GLY A 314 25.85 35.64 -35.31
CA GLY A 314 25.47 35.92 -36.69
C GLY A 314 25.17 37.40 -36.96
N ALA A 315 26.22 38.23 -36.99
CA ALA A 315 26.18 39.50 -37.72
C ALA A 315 27.35 39.48 -38.71
N ASP A 316 26.98 39.57 -39.98
CA ASP A 316 27.84 39.44 -41.16
C ASP A 316 29.12 40.27 -41.07
N ALA A 317 30.25 39.63 -41.36
CA ALA A 317 31.47 40.32 -41.71
C ALA A 317 31.29 40.91 -43.11
N ASP A 318 30.90 42.18 -43.17
CA ASP A 318 30.91 42.99 -44.37
C ASP A 318 32.36 43.13 -44.84
N VAL A 319 32.71 42.44 -45.93
CA VAL A 319 33.97 42.59 -46.64
C VAL A 319 33.87 43.85 -47.47
N ILE A 320 34.60 44.90 -47.08
CA ILE A 320 34.84 46.06 -47.94
C ILE A 320 36.25 45.91 -48.53
N ASP A 321 36.28 45.98 -49.85
CA ASP A 321 37.38 45.88 -50.85
C ASP A 321 38.80 46.24 -50.35
#